data_AF-A0A835V357-F1
#
_entry.id   AF-A0A835V357-F1
#
_cell.length_a   1.000
_cell.length_b   1.000
_cell.length_c   1.000
_cell.angle_alpha   90.00
_cell.angle_beta   90.00
_cell.angle_gamma   90.00
#
_symmetry.space_group_name_H-M   'P 1'
#
loop_
_entity.id
_entity.type
_entity.pdbx_description
1 polymer ?
#
loop_
_entity_poly.entity_id
_entity_poly.type
_entity_poly.pdbx_seq_one_letter_code
_entity_poly.pdbx_strand_id
1 'polypeptide(L)'
;MELPLVTVLLLLSIFLISRVRYSKQHHLRQTNKQPPGPSNLPIIGTIHHLLGSKPTHRTIRQLSATYGPIMRLKLGEVPVVVISSSEAAA
;
A
#
# COMPACT_ATOMS: atom_id res chain seq x y z
N MET A 1 29.47 7.53 -28.22
CA MET A 1 28.92 8.49 -27.24
C MET A 1 28.29 7.71 -26.10
N GLU A 2 29.07 6.80 -25.49
CA GLU A 2 28.53 5.70 -24.67
C GLU A 2 28.45 6.05 -23.17
N LEU A 3 29.37 6.91 -22.72
CA LEU A 3 29.44 7.41 -21.34
C LEU A 3 28.14 8.10 -20.86
N PRO A 4 27.45 8.98 -21.63
CA PRO A 4 26.22 9.61 -21.16
C PRO A 4 25.10 8.57 -20.93
N LEU A 5 24.97 7.56 -21.79
CA LEU A 5 23.95 6.53 -21.64
C LEU A 5 24.15 5.71 -20.36
N VAL A 6 25.39 5.29 -20.09
CA VAL A 6 25.74 4.55 -18.87
C VAL A 6 25.47 5.39 -17.62
N THR A 7 25.80 6.69 -17.63
CA THR A 7 25.51 7.57 -16.49
C THR A 7 24.02 7.75 -16.25
N VAL A 8 23.19 7.87 -17.30
CA VAL A 8 21.72 7.97 -17.17
C VAL A 8 21.14 6.68 -16.60
N LEU A 9 21.60 5.51 -17.07
CA LEU A 9 21.18 4.21 -16.55
C LEU A 9 21.54 4.02 -15.07
N LEU A 10 22.75 4.43 -14.66
CA LEU A 10 23.17 4.40 -13.26
C LEU A 10 22.29 5.30 -12.39
N LEU A 11 22.04 6.55 -12.81
CA LEU A 11 21.16 7.46 -12.07
C LEU A 11 19.73 6.93 -11.95
N LEU A 12 19.17 6.37 -13.03
CA LEU A 12 17.85 5.74 -13.00
C LEU A 12 17.81 4.56 -12.03
N SER A 13 18.82 3.70 -12.05
CA SER A 13 18.91 2.54 -11.15
C SER A 13 18.98 2.97 -9.68
N ILE A 14 19.81 3.97 -9.36
CA ILE A 14 19.94 4.53 -8.01
C ILE A 14 18.61 5.16 -7.57
N PHE A 15 17.95 5.90 -8.46
CA PHE A 15 16.65 6.50 -8.19
C PHE A 15 15.58 5.44 -7.86
N LEU A 16 15.48 4.38 -8.67
CA LEU A 16 14.55 3.28 -8.45
C LEU A 16 14.85 2.53 -7.13
N ILE A 17 16.12 2.23 -6.87
CA ILE A 17 16.55 1.57 -5.62
C ILE A 17 16.22 2.45 -4.41
N SER A 18 16.49 3.76 -4.49
CA SER A 18 16.16 4.72 -3.43
C SER A 18 14.66 4.78 -3.15
N ARG A 19 13.82 4.85 -4.20
CA ARG A 19 12.35 4.80 -4.08
C ARG A 19 11.88 3.52 -3.38
N VAL A 20 12.43 2.36 -3.76
CA VAL A 20 12.08 1.07 -3.14
C VAL A 20 12.52 1.02 -1.67
N ARG A 21 13.74 1.49 -1.36
CA ARG A 21 14.29 1.54 0.00
C ARG A 21 13.47 2.47 0.90
N TYR A 22 13.18 3.68 0.42
CA TYR A 22 12.37 4.66 1.14
C TYR A 22 10.96 4.14 1.42
N SER A 23 10.33 3.49 0.42
CA SER A 23 9.01 2.86 0.59
C SER A 23 9.03 1.76 1.67
N LYS A 24 10.03 0.86 1.64
CA LYS A 24 10.20 -0.18 2.66
C LYS A 24 10.46 0.39 4.05
N GLN A 25 11.35 1.38 4.17
CA GLN A 25 11.65 2.03 5.46
C GLN A 25 10.45 2.76 6.03
N HIS A 26 9.69 3.46 5.20
CA HIS A 26 8.45 4.11 5.60
C HIS A 26 7.42 3.09 6.08
N HIS A 27 7.31 1.93 5.42
CA HIS A 27 6.44 0.85 5.86
C HIS A 27 6.87 0.26 7.22
N LEU A 28 8.17 -0.04 7.40
CA LEU A 28 8.74 -0.58 8.64
C LEU A 28 8.62 0.38 9.83
N ARG A 29 8.77 1.70 9.61
CA ARG A 29 8.57 2.71 10.67
C ARG A 29 7.11 2.88 11.07
N GLN A 30 6.18 2.53 10.18
CA GLN A 30 4.74 2.64 10.42
C GLN A 30 4.14 1.44 11.15
N THR A 31 4.82 0.29 11.21
CA THR A 31 4.27 -0.95 11.78
C THR A 31 3.99 -0.89 13.29
N ASN A 32 4.61 0.03 14.04
CA ASN A 32 4.38 0.12 15.50
C ASN A 32 3.20 1.00 15.92
N LYS A 33 2.56 1.75 15.00
CA LYS A 33 1.47 2.68 15.37
C LYS A 33 0.30 2.74 14.38
N GLN A 34 0.29 1.92 13.33
CA GLN A 34 -0.75 1.98 12.31
C GLN A 34 -1.59 0.70 12.26
N PRO A 35 -2.88 0.82 11.90
CA PRO A 35 -3.70 -0.35 11.64
C PRO A 35 -3.04 -1.28 10.61
N PRO A 36 -3.16 -2.61 10.80
CA PRO A 36 -2.71 -3.60 9.81
C PRO A 36 -3.44 -3.41 8.47
N GLY A 37 -2.94 -4.01 7.39
CA GLY A 37 -3.63 -3.95 6.11
C GLY A 37 -2.92 -4.70 4.98
N PRO A 38 -3.60 -4.91 3.84
CA PRO A 38 -3.04 -5.60 2.69
C PRO A 38 -1.86 -4.85 2.06
N SER A 39 -1.08 -5.59 1.27
CA SER A 39 0.05 -5.05 0.54
C SER A 39 -0.38 -3.95 -0.45
N ASN A 40 0.44 -2.93 -0.60
CA ASN A 40 0.21 -1.80 -1.49
C ASN A 40 1.08 -1.90 -2.74
N LEU A 41 0.49 -1.67 -3.91
CA LEU A 41 1.26 -1.44 -5.14
C LEU A 41 1.69 0.04 -5.23
N PRO A 42 2.81 0.35 -5.91
CA PRO A 42 3.19 1.72 -6.22
C PRO A 42 2.05 2.43 -6.96
N ILE A 43 1.80 3.70 -6.63
CA ILE A 43 0.80 4.60 -7.24
C ILE A 43 -0.66 4.17 -6.96
N ILE A 44 -1.04 2.91 -7.22
CA ILE A 44 -2.42 2.41 -7.14
C ILE A 44 -2.86 2.06 -5.71
N GLY A 45 -1.92 1.72 -4.82
CA GLY A 45 -2.24 1.29 -3.46
C GLY A 45 -2.90 -0.10 -3.43
N THR A 46 -3.95 -0.28 -2.61
CA THR A 46 -4.71 -1.54 -2.43
C THR A 46 -5.89 -1.69 -3.37
N ILE A 47 -6.14 -0.76 -4.31
CA ILE A 47 -7.30 -0.85 -5.24
C ILE A 47 -7.31 -2.18 -6.00
N HIS A 48 -6.14 -2.72 -6.33
CA HIS A 48 -6.00 -4.03 -6.97
C HIS A 48 -6.62 -5.20 -6.19
N HIS A 49 -6.70 -5.13 -4.87
CA HIS A 49 -7.42 -6.12 -4.05
C HIS A 49 -8.94 -5.98 -4.15
N LEU A 50 -9.45 -4.78 -4.47
CA LEU A 50 -10.88 -4.48 -4.55
C LEU A 50 -11.47 -4.72 -5.94
N LEU A 51 -10.61 -4.86 -6.95
CA LEU A 51 -10.98 -5.17 -8.32
C LEU A 51 -11.36 -6.65 -8.44
N GLY A 52 -12.54 -6.94 -8.98
CA GLY A 52 -13.01 -8.31 -9.19
C GLY A 52 -14.52 -8.40 -9.41
N SER A 53 -15.04 -9.62 -9.51
CA SER A 53 -16.46 -9.90 -9.71
C SER A 53 -17.33 -9.72 -8.46
N LYS A 54 -16.72 -9.64 -7.28
CA LYS A 54 -17.43 -9.43 -6.01
C LYS A 54 -17.70 -7.95 -5.79
N PRO A 55 -18.85 -7.59 -5.22
CA PRO A 55 -19.09 -6.23 -4.73
C PRO A 55 -18.01 -5.80 -3.74
N THR A 56 -17.57 -4.55 -3.82
CA THR A 56 -16.47 -4.00 -3.03
C THR A 56 -16.64 -4.22 -1.52
N HIS A 57 -17.85 -4.05 -0.99
CA HIS A 57 -18.13 -4.27 0.44
C HIS A 57 -17.88 -5.72 0.89
N ARG A 58 -18.08 -6.72 0.03
CA ARG A 58 -17.79 -8.13 0.35
C ARG A 58 -16.29 -8.37 0.40
N THR A 59 -15.55 -7.80 -0.55
CA THR A 59 -14.09 -7.89 -0.56
C THR A 59 -13.48 -7.21 0.67
N ILE A 60 -14.00 -6.03 1.04
CA ILE A 60 -13.60 -5.34 2.28
C ILE A 60 -13.89 -6.20 3.52
N ARG A 61 -15.05 -6.85 3.59
CA ARG A 61 -15.37 -7.79 4.69
C ARG A 61 -14.43 -8.99 4.74
N GLN A 62 -14.00 -9.50 3.59
CA GLN A 62 -13.02 -10.59 3.54
C GLN A 62 -11.65 -10.11 4.04
N LEU A 63 -11.22 -8.91 3.61
CA LEU A 63 -10.00 -8.29 4.09
C LEU A 63 -10.06 -8.02 5.61
N SER A 64 -11.18 -7.54 6.15
CA SER A 64 -11.31 -7.31 7.59
C SER A 64 -11.27 -8.61 8.41
N ALA A 65 -11.72 -9.73 7.83
CA ALA A 65 -11.56 -11.04 8.47
C ALA A 65 -10.08 -11.50 8.54
N THR A 66 -9.23 -11.04 7.63
CA THR A 66 -7.80 -11.36 7.60
C THR A 66 -6.94 -10.39 8.39
N TYR A 67 -7.20 -9.08 8.26
CA TYR A 67 -6.37 -8.02 8.85
C TYR A 67 -6.95 -7.46 10.16
N GLY A 68 -8.19 -7.81 10.51
CA GLY A 68 -8.86 -7.35 11.72
C GLY A 68 -9.89 -6.25 11.47
N PRO A 69 -10.68 -5.90 12.51
CA PRO A 69 -11.81 -4.98 12.40
C PRO A 69 -11.41 -3.52 12.18
N ILE A 70 -10.15 -3.16 12.48
CA ILE A 70 -9.57 -1.84 12.19
C ILE A 70 -8.36 -2.08 11.29
N MET A 71 -8.47 -1.72 10.02
CA MET A 71 -7.42 -1.94 9.03
C MET A 71 -7.23 -0.72 8.12
N ARG A 72 -6.07 -0.66 7.44
CA ARG A 72 -5.73 0.40 6.51
C ARG A 72 -5.78 -0.10 5.06
N LEU A 73 -6.42 0.68 4.20
CA LEU A 73 -6.38 0.57 2.74
C LEU A 73 -5.72 1.83 2.17
N LYS A 74 -5.29 1.77 0.90
CA LYS A 74 -4.81 2.92 0.14
C LYS A 74 -5.49 2.95 -1.22
N LEU A 75 -6.30 3.97 -1.47
CA LEU A 75 -6.97 4.18 -2.75
C LEU A 75 -6.13 5.14 -3.58
N GLY A 76 -5.22 4.60 -4.38
CA GLY A 76 -4.21 5.39 -5.07
C GLY A 76 -3.22 6.00 -4.09
N GLU A 77 -3.21 7.33 -4.01
CA GLU A 77 -2.42 8.07 -3.02
C GLU A 77 -3.17 8.35 -1.71
N VAL A 78 -4.48 8.10 -1.66
CA VAL A 78 -5.34 8.43 -0.52
C VAL A 78 -5.32 7.29 0.51
N PRO A 79 -4.78 7.49 1.73
CA PRO A 79 -4.88 6.50 2.79
C PRO A 79 -6.30 6.47 3.38
N VAL A 80 -6.82 5.27 3.64
CA VAL A 80 -8.17 5.05 4.19
C VAL A 80 -8.07 4.09 5.36
N VAL A 81 -8.74 4.40 6.48
CA VAL A 81 -8.94 3.46 7.58
C VAL A 81 -10.35 2.89 7.48
N VAL A 82 -10.45 1.56 7.52
CA VAL A 82 -11.73 0.84 7.52
C VAL A 82 -12.00 0.34 8.92
N ILE A 83 -13.20 0.65 9.41
CA ILE A 83 -13.72 0.17 10.69
C ILE A 83 -14.90 -0.77 10.39
N SER A 84 -14.78 -2.03 10.81
CA SER A 84 -15.74 -3.11 10.54
C SER A 84 -16.37 -3.69 11.82
N SER A 85 -16.17 -3.05 12.98
CA SER A 85 -16.87 -3.37 14.23
C SER A 85 -17.74 -2.21 14.67
N SER A 86 -18.91 -2.51 15.25
CA SER A 86 -19.81 -1.50 15.81
C SER A 86 -19.19 -0.82 17.04
N GLU A 87 -18.46 -1.57 17.86
CA GLU A 87 -17.80 -1.06 19.06
C GLU A 87 -16.75 0.02 18.74
N ALA A 88 -16.00 -0.13 17.64
CA ALA A 88 -15.00 0.87 17.25
C ALA A 88 -15.57 2.02 16.41
N ALA A 89 -16.84 1.92 15.98
CA ALA A 89 -17.52 2.92 15.17
C ALA A 89 -18.50 3.80 15.98
N ALA A 90 -18.86 3.36 17.18
CA ALA A 90 -19.67 4.11 18.15
C ALA A 90 -18.86 5.23 18.81
#